data_AF-A0A914K1P7-F1
#
_entry.id   AF-A0A914K1P7-F1
#
_cell.length_a   1.000
_cell.length_b   1.000
_cell.length_c   1.000
_cell.angle_alpha   90.00
_cell.angle_beta   90.00
_cell.angle_gamma   90.00
#
_symmetry.space_group_name_H-M   'P 1'
#
loop_
_entity.id
_entity.type
_entity.pdbx_description
1 polymer ?
#
loop_
_entity_poly.entity_id
_entity_poly.type
_entity_poly.pdbx_seq_one_letter_code
_entity_poly.pdbx_strand_id
1 'polypeptide(L)'
;MISSPAFGYWSNKIKQVRMPLYAGLTMMIIGNILYIALEFVFIPRRYLMFVGRFITGAGSGNVTLLRTYASTASTFKDRQKAIGNVTLLRTYASTASTFKDRQKAIAYVTCGQAVGTTCGPVLQLIFTPFGPTGFKLFNFIPINMYTAPGYLACAMNIVGGILLHFYFQEKYAGIIETNNNDKDSVKIPMYDIIAILVCYFTRFTQMFINTNLETIGTAFSMMMFGWNEPQTVLFTSIAQGGVGILTFVTYILYIVFKLDR
;
A
#
# COMPACT_ATOMS: atom_id res chain seq x y z
N MET A 1 7.48 -7.15 -4.93
CA MET A 1 7.21 -7.82 -3.64
C MET A 1 7.31 -9.31 -3.86
N ILE A 2 8.40 -9.93 -3.41
CA ILE A 2 8.69 -11.36 -3.67
C ILE A 2 7.71 -12.27 -2.92
N SER A 3 7.12 -11.78 -1.82
CA SER A 3 6.13 -12.51 -1.04
C SER A 3 4.76 -12.58 -1.72
N SER A 4 4.43 -11.66 -2.63
CA SER A 4 3.09 -11.60 -3.23
C SER A 4 2.68 -12.85 -4.02
N PRO A 5 3.53 -13.46 -4.87
CA PRO A 5 3.23 -14.75 -5.49
C PRO A 5 3.10 -15.89 -4.48
N ALA A 6 3.91 -15.91 -3.42
CA ALA A 6 3.87 -16.95 -2.39
C ALA A 6 2.56 -16.89 -1.60
N PHE A 7 2.16 -15.69 -1.15
CA PHE A 7 0.88 -15.42 -0.51
C PHE A 7 -0.30 -15.76 -1.44
N GLY A 8 -0.20 -15.43 -2.74
CA GLY A 8 -1.21 -15.79 -3.74
C GLY A 8 -1.36 -17.30 -3.95
N TYR A 9 -0.25 -18.03 -4.06
CA TYR A 9 -0.24 -19.50 -4.16
C TYR A 9 -0.84 -20.14 -2.91
N TRP A 10 -0.44 -19.65 -1.73
CA TRP A 10 -0.92 -20.16 -0.45
C TRP A 10 -2.43 -19.96 -0.26
N SER A 11 -2.94 -18.76 -0.58
CA SER A 11 -4.38 -18.47 -0.53
C SER A 11 -5.18 -19.32 -1.52
N ASN A 12 -4.66 -19.54 -2.74
CA ASN A 12 -5.34 -20.37 -3.73
C ASN A 12 -5.41 -21.84 -3.30
N LYS A 13 -4.38 -22.35 -2.61
CA LYS A 13 -4.34 -23.72 -2.07
C LYS A 13 -5.34 -23.93 -0.94
N ILE A 14 -5.49 -22.95 -0.03
CA ILE A 14 -6.39 -23.04 1.12
C ILE A 14 -7.84 -22.63 0.76
N LYS A 15 -8.05 -21.96 -0.37
CA LYS A 15 -9.34 -21.32 -0.75
C LYS A 15 -9.88 -20.40 0.35
N GLN A 16 -8.96 -19.77 1.09
CA GLN A 16 -9.24 -18.78 2.12
C GLN A 16 -8.21 -17.66 2.01
N VAL A 17 -8.62 -16.45 2.35
CA VAL A 17 -7.82 -15.21 2.25
C VAL A 17 -7.50 -14.68 3.64
N ARG A 18 -8.36 -14.91 4.63
CA ARG A 18 -8.27 -14.50 6.03
C ARG A 18 -6.98 -14.98 6.68
N MET A 19 -6.68 -16.28 6.57
CA MET A 19 -5.50 -16.86 7.22
C MET A 19 -4.18 -16.26 6.68
N PRO A 20 -3.97 -16.18 5.35
CA PRO A 20 -2.85 -15.43 4.78
C PRO A 20 -2.79 -13.95 5.21
N LEU A 21 -3.94 -13.27 5.31
CA LEU A 21 -3.99 -11.87 5.74
C LEU A 21 -3.57 -11.68 7.20
N TYR A 22 -4.07 -12.52 8.10
CA TYR A 22 -3.62 -12.52 9.49
C TYR A 22 -2.12 -12.78 9.58
N ALA A 23 -1.60 -13.75 8.82
CA ALA A 23 -0.18 -14.07 8.80
C ALA A 23 0.69 -12.88 8.31
N GLY A 24 0.26 -12.15 7.29
CA GLY A 24 1.00 -10.96 6.87
C GLY A 24 0.86 -9.78 7.85
N LEU A 25 -0.28 -9.62 8.53
CA LEU A 25 -0.47 -8.57 9.54
C LEU A 25 0.39 -8.83 10.77
N THR A 26 0.48 -10.09 11.21
CA THR A 26 1.38 -10.47 12.30
C THR A 26 2.84 -10.30 11.91
N MET A 27 3.24 -10.65 10.68
CA MET A 27 4.59 -10.33 10.17
C MET A 27 4.88 -8.83 10.21
N MET A 28 3.95 -7.96 9.78
CA MET A 28 4.14 -6.50 9.86
C MET A 28 4.26 -6.01 11.31
N ILE A 29 3.47 -6.55 12.23
CA ILE A 29 3.59 -6.24 13.67
C ILE A 29 4.95 -6.67 14.21
N ILE A 30 5.38 -7.90 13.93
CA ILE A 30 6.69 -8.42 14.38
C ILE A 30 7.83 -7.57 13.84
N GLY A 31 7.81 -7.21 12.55
CA GLY A 31 8.84 -6.37 11.94
C GLY A 31 8.91 -4.97 12.57
N ASN A 32 7.77 -4.36 12.89
CA ASN A 32 7.72 -3.07 13.58
C ASN A 32 8.12 -3.16 15.06
N ILE A 33 7.79 -4.25 15.77
CA ILE A 33 8.29 -4.52 17.12
C ILE A 33 9.82 -4.69 17.12
N LEU A 34 10.36 -5.40 16.13
CA LEU A 34 11.82 -5.55 15.99
C LEU A 34 12.51 -4.22 15.71
N TYR A 35 11.86 -3.33 14.97
CA TYR A 35 12.32 -1.97 14.76
C TYR A 35 12.34 -1.16 16.06
N ILE A 36 11.28 -1.27 16.89
CA ILE A 36 11.23 -0.63 18.22
C ILE A 36 12.32 -1.20 19.15
N ALA A 37 12.59 -2.50 19.07
CA ALA A 37 13.61 -3.18 19.88
C ALA A 37 15.05 -2.70 19.60
N LEU A 38 15.30 -1.93 18.53
CA LEU A 38 16.61 -1.36 18.20
C LEU A 38 17.20 -0.50 19.32
N GLU A 39 16.37 0.09 20.17
CA GLU A 39 16.82 0.93 21.27
C GLU A 39 17.20 0.15 22.53
N PHE A 40 16.78 -1.11 22.63
CA PHE A 40 16.96 -1.95 23.81
C PHE A 40 18.11 -2.95 23.68
N VAL A 41 18.44 -3.33 22.45
CA VAL A 41 19.31 -4.47 22.19
C VAL A 41 20.72 -3.99 21.80
N PHE A 42 21.75 -4.60 22.42
CA PHE A 42 23.17 -4.33 22.15
C PHE A 42 23.70 -4.87 20.81
N ILE A 43 22.84 -5.48 19.98
CA ILE A 43 23.18 -6.00 18.65
C ILE A 43 23.46 -4.81 17.72
N PRO A 44 24.40 -4.93 16.76
CA PRO A 44 24.62 -3.90 15.74
C PRO A 44 23.32 -3.53 15.01
N ARG A 45 22.89 -2.27 15.23
CA ARG A 45 21.59 -1.71 14.78
C ARG A 45 21.30 -1.95 13.30
N ARG A 46 22.34 -1.95 12.45
CA ARG A 46 22.22 -2.16 11.00
C ARG A 46 21.59 -3.50 10.63
N TYR A 47 21.99 -4.58 11.29
CA TYR A 47 21.48 -5.93 10.97
C TYR A 47 20.05 -6.11 11.47
N LEU A 48 19.75 -5.64 12.68
CA LEU A 48 18.41 -5.73 13.25
C LEU A 48 17.40 -4.89 12.45
N MET A 49 17.80 -3.69 11.99
CA MET A 49 16.98 -2.85 11.11
C MET A 49 16.73 -3.51 9.76
N PHE A 50 17.75 -4.18 9.19
CA PHE A 50 17.63 -4.90 7.92
C PHE A 50 16.63 -6.05 8.03
N VAL A 51 16.74 -6.87 9.09
CA VAL A 51 15.81 -7.97 9.35
C VAL A 51 14.39 -7.46 9.59
N GLY A 52 14.22 -6.40 10.39
CA GLY A 52 12.91 -5.79 10.64
C GLY A 52 12.24 -5.31 9.36
N ARG A 53 12.98 -4.57 8.51
CA ARG A 53 12.47 -4.12 7.21
C ARG A 53 12.19 -5.25 6.24
N PHE A 54 12.99 -6.31 6.26
CA PHE A 54 12.73 -7.50 5.46
C PHE A 54 11.42 -8.18 5.85
N ILE A 55 11.17 -8.34 7.15
CA ILE A 55 9.93 -8.95 7.68
C ILE A 55 8.71 -8.07 7.38
N THR A 56 8.78 -6.76 7.65
CA THR A 56 7.68 -5.82 7.32
C THR A 56 7.43 -5.79 5.80
N GLY A 57 8.49 -5.83 4.99
CA GLY A 57 8.42 -5.94 3.55
C GLY A 57 7.76 -7.25 3.07
N ALA A 58 8.05 -8.37 3.71
CA ALA A 58 7.37 -9.64 3.43
C ALA A 58 5.86 -9.56 3.73
N GLY A 59 5.49 -9.00 4.89
CA GLY A 59 4.10 -8.85 5.33
C GLY A 59 3.26 -7.89 4.47
N SER A 60 3.88 -6.89 3.84
CA SER A 60 3.17 -5.97 2.93
C SER A 60 2.54 -6.66 1.70
N GLY A 61 2.90 -7.92 1.41
CA GLY A 61 2.26 -8.77 0.40
C GLY A 61 0.74 -8.95 0.58
N ASN A 62 0.23 -8.70 1.79
CA ASN A 62 -1.20 -8.65 2.10
C ASN A 62 -2.00 -7.70 1.21
N VAL A 63 -1.41 -6.56 0.82
CA VAL A 63 -2.08 -5.61 -0.09
C VAL A 63 -2.30 -6.25 -1.45
N THR A 64 -1.34 -7.04 -1.95
CA THR A 64 -1.53 -7.79 -3.19
C THR A 64 -2.59 -8.86 -3.02
N LEU A 65 -2.63 -9.54 -1.87
CA LEU A 65 -3.59 -10.60 -1.59
C LEU A 65 -5.03 -10.07 -1.53
N LEU A 66 -5.28 -8.94 -0.86
CA LEU A 66 -6.58 -8.25 -0.85
C LEU A 66 -7.00 -7.81 -2.24
N ARG A 67 -6.06 -7.27 -3.04
CA ARG A 67 -6.33 -6.88 -4.43
C ARG A 67 -6.75 -8.09 -5.26
N THR A 68 -6.03 -9.22 -5.16
CA THR A 68 -6.35 -10.47 -5.85
C THR A 68 -7.66 -11.08 -5.36
N TYR A 69 -7.93 -11.03 -4.05
CA TYR A 69 -9.22 -11.47 -3.52
C TYR A 69 -10.38 -10.65 -4.11
N ALA A 70 -10.25 -9.32 -4.10
CA ALA A 70 -11.25 -8.43 -4.69
C ALA A 70 -11.50 -8.76 -6.18
N SER A 71 -10.46 -9.10 -6.95
CA SER A 71 -10.63 -9.50 -8.35
C SER A 71 -11.29 -10.87 -8.52
N THR A 72 -11.04 -11.81 -7.61
CA THR A 72 -11.70 -13.13 -7.63
C THR A 72 -13.14 -13.11 -7.13
N ALA A 73 -13.49 -12.16 -6.26
CA ALA A 73 -14.86 -11.94 -5.79
C ALA A 73 -15.71 -11.13 -6.79
N SER A 74 -15.08 -10.57 -7.83
CA SER A 74 -15.77 -9.84 -8.90
C SER A 74 -16.41 -10.80 -9.92
N THR A 75 -17.56 -10.43 -10.47
CA THR A 75 -18.31 -11.18 -11.49
C THR A 75 -17.44 -11.58 -12.69
N PHE A 76 -17.68 -12.73 -13.32
CA PHE A 76 -16.90 -13.23 -14.48
C PHE A 76 -16.76 -12.21 -15.63
N LYS A 77 -17.82 -11.44 -15.89
CA LYS A 77 -17.87 -10.38 -16.91
C LYS A 77 -16.92 -9.20 -16.60
N ASP A 78 -16.61 -8.98 -15.33
CA ASP A 78 -15.75 -7.90 -14.83
C ASP A 78 -14.33 -8.37 -14.52
N ARG A 79 -14.17 -9.65 -14.16
CA ARG A 79 -12.89 -10.28 -13.78
C ARG A 79 -11.83 -10.20 -14.87
N GLN A 80 -12.19 -10.42 -16.13
CA GLN A 80 -11.21 -10.41 -17.23
C GLN A 80 -10.73 -9.00 -17.61
N LYS A 81 -11.60 -7.99 -17.50
CA LYS A 81 -11.19 -6.57 -17.64
C LYS A 81 -10.42 -6.10 -16.40
N ALA A 82 -10.73 -6.64 -15.22
CA ALA A 82 -10.10 -6.30 -13.95
C ALA A 82 -8.59 -6.60 -13.91
N ILE A 83 -8.20 -7.77 -14.41
CA ILE A 83 -6.85 -8.33 -14.33
C ILE A 83 -5.83 -7.54 -15.19
N GLY A 84 -6.26 -6.89 -16.28
CA GLY A 84 -5.37 -6.18 -17.20
C GLY A 84 -4.91 -4.78 -16.73
N ASN A 85 -5.50 -4.22 -15.67
CA ASN A 85 -5.12 -2.91 -15.15
C ASN A 85 -4.40 -3.05 -13.80
N VAL A 86 -3.27 -2.37 -13.65
CA VAL A 86 -2.26 -2.55 -12.57
C VAL A 86 -2.79 -2.28 -11.14
N THR A 87 -4.04 -1.82 -10.99
CA THR A 87 -4.69 -1.62 -9.70
C THR A 87 -6.08 -2.25 -9.70
N LEU A 88 -6.21 -3.47 -9.18
CA LEU A 88 -7.46 -4.26 -9.18
C LEU A 88 -8.65 -3.48 -8.58
N LEU A 89 -8.42 -2.62 -7.57
CA LEU A 89 -9.44 -1.73 -7.01
C LEU A 89 -9.93 -0.68 -8.02
N ARG A 90 -9.02 -0.08 -8.80
CA ARG A 90 -9.35 0.88 -9.86
C ARG A 90 -10.16 0.21 -10.93
N THR A 91 -9.82 -1.03 -11.29
CA THR A 91 -10.55 -1.75 -12.31
C THR A 91 -11.91 -2.22 -11.82
N TYR A 92 -12.01 -2.72 -10.59
CA TYR A 92 -13.28 -3.06 -9.95
C TYR A 92 -14.23 -1.86 -9.89
N ALA A 93 -13.74 -0.72 -9.39
CA ALA A 93 -14.50 0.53 -9.40
C ALA A 93 -14.92 0.92 -10.81
N SER A 94 -14.08 0.65 -11.81
CA SER A 94 -14.37 0.98 -13.20
C SER A 94 -15.37 0.05 -13.89
N THR A 95 -15.50 -1.19 -13.43
CA THR A 95 -16.41 -2.20 -13.99
C THR A 95 -17.76 -2.19 -13.29
N ALA A 96 -17.77 -1.95 -11.97
CA ALA A 96 -18.99 -1.83 -11.18
C ALA A 96 -19.73 -0.49 -11.40
N SER A 97 -19.07 0.50 -12.01
CA SER A 97 -19.65 1.83 -12.28
C SER A 97 -20.18 1.94 -13.71
N THR A 98 -21.21 2.76 -13.90
CA THR A 98 -21.71 3.13 -15.22
C THR A 98 -20.66 3.92 -16.00
N PHE A 99 -20.74 3.96 -17.34
CA PHE A 99 -19.82 4.76 -18.17
C PHE A 99 -19.72 6.23 -17.75
N LYS A 100 -20.81 6.79 -17.22
CA LYS A 100 -20.91 8.19 -16.77
C LYS A 100 -20.28 8.44 -15.40
N ASP A 101 -20.19 7.42 -14.54
CA ASP A 101 -19.62 7.52 -13.18
C ASP A 101 -18.26 6.85 -13.04
N ARG A 102 -17.82 6.10 -14.07
CA ARG A 102 -16.57 5.34 -14.11
C ARG A 102 -15.35 6.21 -13.80
N GLN A 103 -15.26 7.40 -14.39
CA GLN A 103 -14.15 8.30 -14.15
C GLN A 103 -14.12 8.82 -12.71
N LYS A 104 -15.29 9.13 -12.13
CA LYS A 104 -15.40 9.54 -10.72
C LYS A 104 -15.02 8.42 -9.77
N ALA A 105 -15.50 7.20 -10.01
CA ALA A 105 -15.15 6.04 -9.18
C ALA A 105 -13.65 5.74 -9.21
N ILE A 106 -13.03 5.81 -10.39
CA ILE A 106 -11.58 5.71 -10.55
C ILE A 106 -10.85 6.84 -9.81
N ALA A 107 -11.35 8.07 -9.89
CA ALA A 107 -10.76 9.22 -9.22
C ALA A 107 -10.82 9.06 -7.69
N TYR A 108 -11.92 8.58 -7.12
CA TYR A 108 -12.02 8.28 -5.68
C TYR A 108 -11.02 7.22 -5.23
N VAL A 109 -10.87 6.13 -5.97
CA VAL A 109 -9.88 5.08 -5.64
C VAL A 109 -8.46 5.62 -5.71
N THR A 110 -8.14 6.41 -6.74
CA THR A 110 -6.79 6.96 -6.93
C THR A 110 -6.50 8.05 -5.89
N CYS A 111 -7.50 8.85 -5.54
CA CYS A 111 -7.44 9.83 -4.45
C CYS A 111 -7.17 9.13 -3.11
N GLY A 112 -7.90 8.07 -2.77
CA GLY A 112 -7.69 7.31 -1.54
C GLY A 112 -6.27 6.73 -1.44
N GLN A 113 -5.73 6.20 -2.55
CA GLN A 113 -4.35 5.74 -2.60
C GLN A 113 -3.35 6.88 -2.37
N ALA A 114 -3.53 8.01 -3.06
CA ALA A 114 -2.65 9.17 -2.94
C ALA A 114 -2.67 9.76 -1.52
N VAL A 115 -3.86 9.94 -0.94
CA VAL A 115 -4.01 10.40 0.45
C VAL A 115 -3.34 9.43 1.40
N GLY A 116 -3.52 8.12 1.23
CA GLY A 116 -2.84 7.11 2.06
C GLY A 116 -1.31 7.22 1.99
N THR A 117 -0.73 7.39 0.80
CA THR A 117 0.72 7.56 0.64
C THR A 117 1.23 8.87 1.23
N THR A 118 0.44 9.94 1.19
CA THR A 118 0.83 11.23 1.76
C THR A 118 0.61 11.31 3.27
N CYS A 119 -0.41 10.63 3.80
CA CYS A 119 -0.67 10.59 5.24
C CYS A 119 0.50 10.01 6.03
N GLY A 120 1.28 9.07 5.47
CA GLY A 120 2.45 8.49 6.17
C GLY A 120 3.45 9.55 6.64
N PRO A 121 4.08 10.32 5.73
CA PRO A 121 5.01 11.39 6.10
C PRO A 121 4.36 12.52 6.92
N VAL A 122 3.08 12.84 6.68
CA VAL A 122 2.37 13.87 7.46
C VAL A 122 2.15 13.41 8.91
N LEU A 123 1.80 12.14 9.14
CA LEU A 123 1.71 11.57 10.48
C LEU A 123 3.07 11.57 11.19
N GLN A 124 4.17 11.45 10.44
CA GLN A 124 5.52 11.59 10.99
C GLN A 124 5.79 13.00 11.54
N LEU A 125 5.16 14.05 10.99
CA LEU A 125 5.27 15.43 11.49
C LEU A 125 4.72 15.58 12.90
N ILE A 126 3.62 14.89 13.22
CA ILE A 126 3.00 14.89 14.56
C ILE A 126 4.01 14.40 15.61
N PHE A 127 4.96 13.56 15.21
CA PHE A 127 5.98 13.01 16.09
C PHE A 127 7.30 13.81 16.11
N THR A 128 7.47 14.81 15.25
CA THR A 128 8.66 15.67 15.21
C THR A 128 8.90 16.45 16.52
N PRO A 129 7.88 16.96 17.25
CA PRO A 129 8.08 17.68 18.50
C PRO A 129 8.70 16.83 19.64
N PHE A 130 8.66 15.50 19.54
CA PHE A 130 9.31 14.62 20.53
C PHE A 130 10.84 14.67 20.48
N GLY A 131 11.42 15.16 19.38
CA GLY A 131 12.86 15.26 19.20
C GLY A 131 13.60 13.91 19.17
N PRO A 132 14.93 13.94 19.00
CA PRO A 132 15.77 12.74 18.95
C PRO A 132 15.97 12.09 20.33
N THR A 133 15.90 12.87 21.41
CA THR A 133 16.06 12.37 22.79
C THR A 133 14.77 11.80 23.38
N GLY A 134 13.60 12.13 22.81
CA GLY A 134 12.32 11.53 23.15
C GLY A 134 11.88 11.67 24.61
N PHE A 135 10.75 11.04 24.95
CA PHE A 135 10.31 10.82 26.33
C PHE A 135 10.29 9.33 26.63
N LYS A 136 10.79 8.93 27.80
CA LYS A 136 10.72 7.52 28.25
C LYS A 136 9.39 7.29 28.97
N LEU A 137 8.43 6.71 28.29
CA LEU A 137 7.18 6.29 28.93
C LEU A 137 7.50 5.15 29.90
N PHE A 138 7.13 5.31 31.18
CA PHE A 138 7.38 4.32 32.24
C PHE A 138 8.85 3.92 32.44
N ASN A 139 9.82 4.79 32.13
CA ASN A 139 11.27 4.56 32.29
C ASN A 139 11.86 3.40 31.43
N PHE A 140 11.02 2.54 30.86
CA PHE A 140 11.39 1.42 30.01
C PHE A 140 11.17 1.70 28.54
N ILE A 141 10.12 2.41 28.13
CA ILE A 141 9.74 2.52 26.71
C ILE A 141 10.19 3.87 26.14
N PRO A 142 11.27 3.94 25.34
CA PRO A 142 11.66 5.19 24.71
C PRO A 142 10.70 5.50 23.55
N ILE A 143 10.10 6.68 23.61
CA ILE A 143 9.28 7.24 22.54
C ILE A 143 10.06 8.45 22.00
N ASN A 144 10.79 8.22 20.91
CA ASN A 144 11.49 9.26 20.17
C ASN A 144 10.87 9.41 18.76
N MET A 145 11.32 10.43 18.02
CA MET A 145 10.84 10.72 16.67
C MET A 145 10.98 9.54 15.69
N TYR A 146 11.93 8.64 15.93
CA TYR A 146 12.22 7.51 15.04
C TYR A 146 11.35 6.29 15.34
N THR A 147 11.02 6.05 16.60
CA THR A 147 10.31 4.87 17.07
C THR A 147 8.81 5.08 17.21
N ALA A 148 8.36 6.33 17.40
CA ALA A 148 6.94 6.69 17.44
C ALA A 148 6.14 6.26 16.18
N PRO A 149 6.65 6.43 14.93
CA PRO A 149 5.99 5.88 13.75
C PRO A 149 5.84 4.36 13.78
N GLY A 150 6.79 3.64 14.39
CA GLY A 150 6.73 2.19 14.58
C GLY A 150 5.57 1.76 15.48
N TYR A 151 5.36 2.46 16.61
CA TYR A 151 4.22 2.20 17.49
C TYR A 151 2.88 2.49 16.80
N LEU A 152 2.79 3.61 16.08
CA LEU A 152 1.59 3.93 15.29
C LEU A 152 1.31 2.85 14.25
N ALA A 153 2.34 2.38 13.53
CA ALA A 153 2.20 1.32 12.56
C ALA A 153 1.72 0.01 13.20
N CYS A 154 2.22 -0.36 14.38
CA CYS A 154 1.70 -1.50 15.15
C CYS A 154 0.22 -1.33 15.50
N ALA A 155 -0.18 -0.17 16.03
CA ALA A 155 -1.56 0.12 16.36
C ALA A 155 -2.48 0.03 15.14
N MET A 156 -2.09 0.60 14.00
CA MET A 156 -2.83 0.54 12.74
C MET A 156 -2.97 -0.91 12.23
N ASN A 157 -1.93 -1.74 12.37
CA ASN A 157 -2.02 -3.16 11.99
C ASN A 157 -2.94 -3.95 12.92
N ILE A 158 -2.96 -3.66 14.23
CA ILE A 158 -3.89 -4.27 15.19
C ILE A 158 -5.33 -3.89 14.86
N VAL A 159 -5.60 -2.61 14.62
CA VAL A 159 -6.92 -2.14 14.17
C VAL A 159 -7.31 -2.81 12.85
N GLY A 160 -6.37 -2.95 11.91
CA GLY A 160 -6.59 -3.70 10.67
C GLY A 160 -6.96 -5.17 10.91
N GLY A 161 -6.31 -5.83 11.87
CA GLY A 161 -6.65 -7.19 12.30
C GLY A 161 -8.04 -7.29 12.93
N ILE A 162 -8.42 -6.33 13.77
CA ILE A 162 -9.75 -6.25 14.39
C ILE A 162 -10.82 -6.06 13.32
N LEU A 163 -10.63 -5.12 12.40
CA LEU A 163 -11.56 -4.89 11.28
C LEU A 163 -11.69 -6.13 10.40
N LEU A 164 -10.59 -6.83 10.14
CA LEU A 164 -10.61 -8.08 9.40
C LEU A 164 -11.38 -9.19 10.15
N HIS A 165 -11.32 -9.20 11.48
CA HIS A 165 -12.09 -10.15 12.29
C HIS A 165 -13.60 -9.88 12.23
N PHE A 166 -14.01 -8.63 12.47
CA PHE A 166 -15.42 -8.27 12.61
C PHE A 166 -16.14 -8.04 11.27
N TYR A 167 -15.49 -7.41 10.30
CA TYR A 167 -16.17 -6.93 9.08
C TYR A 167 -15.87 -7.77 7.83
N PHE A 168 -14.73 -8.45 7.76
CA PHE A 168 -14.33 -9.13 6.53
C PHE A 168 -15.04 -10.47 6.39
N GLN A 169 -16.19 -10.50 5.72
CA GLN A 169 -16.85 -11.75 5.33
C GLN A 169 -16.25 -12.31 4.04
N GLU A 170 -15.73 -13.54 4.10
CA GLU A 170 -15.18 -14.22 2.93
C GLU A 170 -16.30 -14.77 2.05
N LYS A 171 -16.50 -14.17 0.88
CA LYS A 171 -17.21 -14.79 -0.24
C LYS A 171 -16.20 -15.15 -1.32
N TYR A 172 -15.92 -16.44 -1.47
CA TYR A 172 -15.18 -16.99 -2.61
C TYR A 172 -16.19 -17.26 -3.75
N ALA A 173 -16.57 -16.22 -4.48
CA ALA A 173 -17.54 -16.35 -5.58
C ALA A 173 -16.97 -17.09 -6.81
N GLY A 174 -15.67 -17.39 -6.85
CA GLY A 174 -14.98 -17.82 -8.06
C GLY A 174 -14.74 -19.32 -8.25
N ILE A 175 -15.23 -20.22 -7.39
CA ILE A 175 -14.94 -21.68 -7.49
C ILE A 175 -16.21 -22.57 -7.49
N ILE A 176 -17.41 -22.01 -7.32
CA ILE A 176 -18.66 -22.78 -7.41
C ILE A 176 -19.64 -22.06 -8.34
N GLU A 177 -19.31 -22.03 -9.64
CA GLU A 177 -20.31 -22.18 -10.70
C GLU A 177 -19.68 -23.06 -11.78
N THR A 178 -19.55 -24.35 -11.47
CA THR A 178 -19.52 -25.40 -12.48
C THR A 178 -20.96 -25.55 -13.03
N ASN A 179 -21.52 -24.48 -13.59
CA ASN A 179 -22.74 -24.56 -14.37
C ASN A 179 -22.34 -24.47 -15.85
N ASN A 180 -22.48 -25.62 -16.49
CA ASN A 180 -21.91 -26.04 -17.76
C ASN A 180 -22.40 -25.29 -19.02
N ASN A 181 -22.90 -24.04 -18.95
CA ASN A 181 -23.65 -23.47 -20.09
C ASN A 181 -23.26 -22.09 -20.63
N ASP A 182 -22.21 -21.40 -20.17
CA ASP A 182 -21.76 -20.16 -20.84
C ASP A 182 -20.59 -20.42 -21.79
N LYS A 183 -20.95 -20.90 -23.00
CA LYS A 183 -20.08 -20.99 -24.18
C LYS A 183 -19.85 -19.66 -24.89
N ASP A 184 -20.10 -18.51 -24.27
CA ASP A 184 -19.68 -17.23 -24.83
C ASP A 184 -18.23 -16.91 -24.44
N SER A 185 -17.33 -17.72 -25.01
CA SER A 185 -15.92 -17.38 -25.13
C SER A 185 -15.81 -16.13 -26.01
N VAL A 186 -15.87 -14.95 -25.39
CA VAL A 186 -15.50 -13.68 -26.01
C VAL A 186 -14.12 -13.88 -26.61
N LYS A 187 -14.05 -13.99 -27.95
CA LYS A 187 -12.80 -14.14 -28.71
C LYS A 187 -12.02 -12.85 -28.53
N ILE A 188 -11.13 -12.86 -27.55
CA ILE A 188 -10.26 -11.72 -27.26
C ILE A 188 -9.29 -11.60 -28.44
N PRO A 189 -9.15 -10.42 -29.07
CA PRO A 189 -8.10 -10.22 -30.06
C PRO A 189 -6.74 -10.53 -29.41
N MET A 190 -5.83 -11.16 -30.17
CA MET A 190 -4.47 -11.43 -29.70
C MET A 190 -3.86 -10.14 -29.15
N TYR A 191 -3.37 -10.21 -27.91
CA TYR A 191 -2.77 -9.06 -27.28
C TYR A 191 -1.48 -8.71 -28.01
N ASP A 192 -1.23 -7.41 -28.21
CA ASP A 192 0.02 -6.96 -28.80
C ASP A 192 1.14 -7.06 -27.75
N ILE A 193 2.03 -8.04 -27.97
CA ILE A 193 3.17 -8.31 -27.10
C ILE A 193 4.08 -7.08 -27.02
N ILE A 194 4.25 -6.35 -28.13
CA ILE A 194 5.11 -5.16 -28.18
C ILE A 194 4.50 -4.05 -27.34
N ALA A 195 3.19 -3.79 -27.49
CA ALA A 195 2.50 -2.79 -26.69
C ALA A 195 2.54 -3.11 -25.18
N ILE A 196 2.40 -4.39 -24.80
CA ILE A 196 2.51 -4.82 -23.40
C ILE A 196 3.93 -4.67 -22.87
N LEU A 197 4.95 -5.02 -23.67
CA LEU A 197 6.35 -4.88 -23.29
C LEU A 197 6.70 -3.40 -23.08
N VAL A 198 6.31 -2.53 -24.01
CA VAL A 198 6.50 -1.07 -23.89
C VAL A 198 5.79 -0.55 -22.64
N CYS A 199 4.54 -0.95 -22.40
CA CYS A 199 3.78 -0.53 -21.22
C CYS A 199 4.44 -0.98 -19.90
N TYR A 200 4.89 -2.24 -19.83
CA TYR A 200 5.61 -2.74 -18.66
C TYR A 200 6.94 -2.04 -18.46
N PHE A 201 7.69 -1.77 -19.52
CA PHE A 201 8.95 -1.05 -19.45
C PHE A 201 8.75 0.40 -18.97
N THR A 202 7.77 1.13 -19.53
CA THR A 202 7.42 2.48 -19.08
C THR A 202 7.02 2.48 -17.61
N ARG A 203 6.18 1.51 -17.18
CA ARG A 203 5.77 1.40 -15.77
C ARG A 203 6.91 1.05 -14.84
N PHE A 204 7.80 0.17 -15.27
CA PHE A 204 9.02 -0.16 -14.53
C PHE A 204 9.88 1.07 -14.32
N THR A 205 10.17 1.83 -15.40
CA THR A 205 10.96 3.07 -15.32
C THR A 205 10.31 4.11 -14.42
N GLN A 206 8.98 4.29 -14.50
CA GLN A 206 8.25 5.20 -13.60
C GLN A 206 8.39 4.81 -12.12
N MET A 207 8.17 3.53 -11.79
CA MET A 207 8.30 3.05 -10.41
C MET A 207 9.74 3.10 -9.93
N PHE A 208 10.70 2.82 -10.81
CA PHE A 208 12.12 2.89 -10.52
C PHE A 208 12.55 4.32 -10.18
N ILE A 209 12.21 5.31 -11.02
CA ILE A 209 12.54 6.72 -10.77
C ILE A 209 11.89 7.18 -9.46
N ASN A 210 10.60 6.91 -9.26
CA ASN A 210 9.89 7.31 -8.04
C ASN A 210 10.53 6.71 -6.77
N THR A 211 10.88 5.42 -6.79
CA THR A 211 11.50 4.74 -5.64
C THR A 211 12.88 5.31 -5.33
N ASN A 212 13.69 5.60 -6.37
CA ASN A 212 15.02 6.20 -6.18
C ASN A 212 14.93 7.62 -5.62
N LEU A 213 14.02 8.45 -6.15
CA LEU A 213 13.79 9.82 -5.65
C LEU A 213 13.31 9.81 -4.20
N GLU A 214 12.39 8.91 -3.84
CA GLU A 214 11.91 8.79 -2.46
C GLU A 214 13.00 8.31 -1.50
N THR A 215 13.84 7.35 -1.93
CA THR A 215 14.92 6.78 -1.11
C THR A 215 16.05 7.77 -0.86
N ILE A 216 16.48 8.49 -1.90
CA ILE A 216 17.64 9.39 -1.83
C ILE A 216 17.23 10.80 -1.41
N GLY A 217 15.96 11.19 -1.61
CA GLY A 217 15.48 12.57 -1.41
C GLY A 217 15.76 13.14 -0.02
N THR A 218 15.66 12.32 1.03
CA THR A 218 15.97 12.75 2.41
C THR A 218 17.46 12.99 2.62
N ALA A 219 18.32 12.06 2.18
CA ALA A 219 19.77 12.19 2.25
C ALA A 219 20.29 13.36 1.39
N PHE A 220 19.73 13.52 0.20
CA PHE A 220 20.04 14.63 -0.69
C PHE A 220 19.65 15.98 -0.10
N SER A 221 18.49 16.08 0.53
CA SER A 221 18.05 17.30 1.21
C SER A 221 18.96 17.67 2.40
N MET A 222 19.40 16.67 3.18
CA MET A 222 20.40 16.88 4.25
C MET A 222 21.71 17.43 3.69
N MET A 223 22.21 16.86 2.58
CA MET A 223 23.49 17.30 1.97
C MET A 223 23.40 18.66 1.29
N MET A 224 22.32 18.94 0.55
CA MET A 224 22.18 20.21 -0.18
C MET A 224 21.94 21.41 0.74
N PHE A 225 21.10 21.25 1.76
CA PHE A 225 20.70 22.35 2.65
C PHE A 225 21.44 22.39 3.98
N GLY A 226 22.29 21.38 4.25
CA GLY A 226 23.01 21.27 5.52
C GLY A 226 22.08 21.09 6.73
N TRP A 227 20.87 20.56 6.52
CA TRP A 227 19.87 20.40 7.56
C TRP A 227 20.18 19.22 8.48
N ASN A 228 19.86 19.39 9.77
CA ASN A 228 19.87 18.29 10.72
C ASN A 228 18.75 17.27 10.43
N GLU A 229 18.89 16.04 10.94
CA GLU A 229 17.89 14.97 10.79
C GLU A 229 16.44 15.41 11.13
N PRO A 230 16.15 16.05 12.28
CA PRO A 230 14.79 16.51 12.60
C PRO A 230 14.28 17.61 11.66
N GLN A 231 15.14 18.51 11.20
CA GLN A 231 14.76 19.56 10.25
C GLN A 231 14.41 18.97 8.89
N THR A 232 15.21 18.00 8.42
CA THR A 232 14.96 17.31 7.15
C THR A 232 13.64 16.55 7.16
N VAL A 233 13.36 15.82 8.25
CA VAL A 233 12.09 15.12 8.42
C VAL A 233 10.93 16.13 8.42
N LEU A 234 11.04 17.23 9.15
CA LEU A 234 10.02 18.27 9.20
C LEU A 234 9.73 18.86 7.81
N PHE A 235 10.76 19.33 7.10
CA PHE A 235 10.58 19.96 5.78
C PHE A 235 10.09 18.97 4.72
N THR A 236 10.59 17.73 4.74
CA THR A 236 10.15 16.68 3.81
C THR A 236 8.68 16.33 4.08
N SER A 237 8.27 16.19 5.34
CA SER A 237 6.88 15.93 5.71
C SER A 237 5.94 17.09 5.32
N ILE A 238 6.36 18.34 5.47
CA ILE A 238 5.60 19.52 5.01
C ILE A 238 5.45 19.52 3.49
N ALA A 239 6.54 19.29 2.76
CA ALA A 239 6.53 19.22 1.30
C ALA A 239 5.59 18.11 0.80
N GLN A 240 5.69 16.92 1.38
CA GLN A 240 4.78 15.81 1.07
C GLN A 240 3.33 16.16 1.42
N GLY A 241 3.08 16.81 2.55
CA GLY A 241 1.76 17.31 2.93
C GLY A 241 1.18 18.27 1.88
N GLY A 242 1.99 19.20 1.38
CA GLY A 242 1.61 20.11 0.29
C GLY A 242 1.26 19.36 -0.99
N VAL A 243 2.05 18.37 -1.38
CA VAL A 243 1.75 17.48 -2.52
C VAL A 243 0.43 16.73 -2.31
N GLY A 244 0.13 16.28 -1.09
CA GLY A 244 -1.15 15.62 -0.75
C GLY A 244 -2.34 16.54 -0.90
N ILE A 245 -2.24 17.78 -0.37
CA ILE A 245 -3.30 18.79 -0.49
C ILE A 245 -3.52 19.12 -1.96
N LEU A 246 -2.46 19.38 -2.73
CA LEU A 246 -2.56 19.66 -4.16
C LEU A 246 -3.21 18.49 -4.92
N THR A 247 -2.84 17.26 -4.60
CA THR A 247 -3.41 16.05 -5.20
C THR A 247 -4.88 15.91 -4.86
N PHE A 248 -5.26 16.14 -3.60
CA PHE A 248 -6.64 16.11 -3.13
C PHE A 248 -7.50 17.18 -3.82
N VAL A 249 -7.01 18.42 -3.92
CA VAL A 249 -7.65 19.51 -4.65
C VAL A 249 -7.83 19.14 -6.13
N THR A 250 -6.79 18.61 -6.77
CA THR A 250 -6.85 18.20 -8.18
C THR A 250 -7.94 17.14 -8.41
N TYR A 251 -8.05 16.13 -7.52
CA TYR A 251 -9.11 15.13 -7.62
C TYR A 251 -10.50 15.70 -7.33
N ILE A 252 -10.64 16.62 -6.38
CA ILE A 252 -11.92 17.30 -6.13
C ILE A 252 -12.34 18.13 -7.34
N LEU A 253 -11.43 18.92 -7.91
CA LEU A 253 -11.69 19.71 -9.10
C LEU A 253 -12.13 18.81 -10.25
N TYR A 254 -11.44 17.70 -10.47
CA TYR A 254 -11.81 16.72 -11.48
C TYR A 254 -13.22 16.14 -11.28
N ILE A 255 -13.60 15.85 -10.03
CA ILE A 255 -14.93 15.33 -9.69
C ILE A 255 -16.03 16.39 -9.86
N VAL A 256 -15.77 17.63 -9.43
CA VAL A 256 -16.73 18.75 -9.42
C VAL A 256 -16.96 19.29 -10.83
N PHE A 257 -15.89 19.53 -11.59
CA PHE A 257 -15.98 20.16 -12.92
C PHE A 257 -16.46 19.20 -14.02
N LYS A 258 -16.70 17.92 -13.71
CA LYS A 258 -17.11 16.89 -14.69
C LYS A 258 -16.30 17.03 -15.98
N LEU A 259 -14.97 16.93 -15.87
CA LEU A 259 -14.02 17.08 -16.97
C LEU A 259 -14.02 15.84 -17.89
N ASP A 260 -15.23 15.39 -18.22
CA ASP A 260 -15.58 14.21 -18.99
C ASP A 260 -16.48 14.63 -20.19
N ARG A 261 -16.36 15.90 -20.60
CA ARG A 261 -17.11 16.50 -21.70
C ARG A 261 -16.18 16.87 -22.84
#